data_AF-A0A1S8TML2-F1
#
_entry.id   AF-A0A1S8TML2-F1
#
_cell.length_a   1.000
_cell.length_b   1.000
_cell.length_c   1.000
_cell.angle_alpha   90.00
_cell.angle_beta   90.00
_cell.angle_gamma   90.00
#
_symmetry.space_group_name_H-M   'P 1'
#
loop_
_entity.id
_entity.type
_entity.pdbx_description
1 polymer ?
#
loop_
_entity_poly.entity_id
_entity_poly.type
_entity_poly.pdbx_seq_one_letter_code
_entity_poly.pdbx_strand_id
1 'polypeptide(L)'
;MKVMAIAPYEGLKELMIDVGKNEEFELQVEVGDLEKGVKLAKEALINNTDVIISRGGTAEMIQKVVSIPVIEIEISGYDMLRVLTLLKDYPGKIAIVGFASISTGAATVCEILDVNISSYTIKDEAEVEPMLIKLKQEGYQAIIGDFITAKKAESLGLNGILLTSGKESVSKAFKNAQKVYEHSIRVNKELSITKKIIDSENNGIIVYDKGLKSVIYSNPFFDEKISKFKNLLNLESLAGKIFENGGYKSVLHIENEYLRITGSLIKDDSILAVCRIEKCGLNHYKDIPGMIIIPTDENQSVNITNMLVTKNEKMKDALTRIEKYLDIEEPIWIIGENGTGKEKLVKYIHFNSSKKDKPLLVADCSIISDENIEALFKADLEGEKSIFDDVGTVFLKNIHKVKIEVQKQLVNCLVKNKFGCRFIVSSDENIVKLTEEGTFQYELYKILSNLTLHLPALSDRKEDIENLTRIYINEFNMQFGKQVVGIREEATEILKNFKWKGNMDQFRQAIRELVLMADEPYIKDEDVEKVLSNMEMSSEKLNIDLTGSLDEIEQRIIKQVWIEEGMNNTRTAERLKITRTTLWRKLK
;
A
#
# COMPACT_ATOMS: atom_id res chain seq x y z
N MET A 1 40.91 0.98 12.00
CA MET A 1 40.94 2.16 11.13
C MET A 1 42.06 1.93 10.12
N LYS A 2 41.74 2.03 8.84
CA LYS A 2 42.67 2.00 7.72
C LYS A 2 42.86 3.41 7.20
N VAL A 3 44.10 3.89 7.23
CA VAL A 3 44.45 5.26 6.85
C VAL A 3 45.34 5.22 5.63
N MET A 4 44.94 5.96 4.59
CA MET A 4 45.80 6.25 3.44
C MET A 4 46.34 7.67 3.58
N ALA A 5 47.64 7.79 3.82
CA ALA A 5 48.32 9.08 3.83
C ALA A 5 48.97 9.34 2.46
N ILE A 6 48.57 10.43 1.82
CA ILE A 6 49.06 10.84 0.50
C ILE A 6 49.90 12.09 0.68
N ALA A 7 51.22 11.92 0.64
CA ALA A 7 52.19 13.00 0.79
C ALA A 7 52.49 13.66 -0.56
N PRO A 8 52.45 15.00 -0.69
CA PRO A 8 52.83 15.65 -1.94
C PRO A 8 54.33 15.56 -2.27
N TYR A 9 55.18 15.26 -1.28
CA TYR A 9 56.64 15.14 -1.43
C TYR A 9 57.23 14.11 -0.46
N GLU A 10 58.41 13.58 -0.79
CA GLU A 10 59.07 12.49 -0.05
C GLU A 10 59.33 12.82 1.43
N GLY A 11 59.78 14.04 1.74
CA GLY A 11 60.04 14.44 3.13
C GLY A 11 58.82 14.34 4.06
N LEU A 12 57.62 14.64 3.55
CA LEU A 12 56.39 14.49 4.33
C LEU A 12 55.99 13.02 4.47
N LYS A 13 56.25 12.18 3.46
CA LYS A 13 56.03 10.73 3.55
C LYS A 13 56.86 10.13 4.67
N GLU A 14 58.16 10.41 4.70
CA GLU A 14 59.04 9.90 5.76
C GLU A 14 58.58 10.37 7.16
N LEU A 15 58.14 11.61 7.28
CA LEU A 15 57.60 12.15 8.52
C LEU A 15 56.28 11.45 8.93
N MET A 16 55.36 11.23 7.99
CA MET A 16 54.12 10.49 8.23
C MET A 16 54.40 9.05 8.69
N ILE A 17 55.38 8.39 8.07
CA ILE A 17 55.82 7.05 8.48
C ILE A 17 56.40 7.08 9.89
N ASP A 18 57.28 8.03 10.21
CA ASP A 18 57.88 8.15 11.55
C ASP A 18 56.83 8.40 12.64
N VAL A 19 55.93 9.36 12.41
CA VAL A 19 54.84 9.67 13.34
C VAL A 19 53.90 8.48 13.49
N GLY A 20 53.58 7.82 12.39
CA GLY A 20 52.60 6.72 12.32
C GLY A 20 53.04 5.44 13.03
N LYS A 21 54.34 5.22 13.26
CA LYS A 21 54.83 4.09 14.06
C LYS A 21 54.25 4.05 15.48
N ASN A 22 53.84 5.21 16.01
CA ASN A 22 53.31 5.33 17.37
C ASN A 22 51.78 5.25 17.43
N GLU A 23 51.11 5.00 16.31
CA GLU A 23 49.66 4.98 16.22
C GLU A 23 49.13 3.54 16.10
N GLU A 24 47.92 3.28 16.61
CA GLU A 24 47.32 1.94 16.64
C GLU A 24 46.54 1.57 15.36
N PHE A 25 46.62 2.38 14.30
CA PHE A 25 45.89 2.17 13.06
C PHE A 25 46.77 1.66 11.90
N GLU A 26 46.14 1.02 10.92
CA GLU A 26 46.83 0.54 9.71
C GLU A 26 47.10 1.74 8.80
N LEU A 27 48.37 2.12 8.66
CA LEU A 27 48.80 3.28 7.88
C LEU A 27 49.51 2.84 6.60
N GLN A 28 48.96 3.23 5.46
CA GLN A 28 49.63 3.18 4.15
C GLN A 28 50.04 4.60 3.76
N VAL A 29 51.29 4.80 3.32
CA VAL A 29 51.80 6.12 2.94
C VAL A 29 52.36 6.11 1.52
N GLU A 30 51.82 6.95 0.65
CA GLU A 30 52.25 7.08 -0.75
C GLU A 30 52.59 8.52 -1.11
N VAL A 31 53.45 8.70 -2.12
CA VAL A 31 53.76 10.03 -2.66
C VAL A 31 52.92 10.32 -3.89
N GLY A 32 52.10 11.37 -3.81
CA GLY A 32 51.31 11.87 -4.93
C GLY A 32 50.87 13.31 -4.70
N ASP A 33 51.31 14.21 -5.58
CA ASP A 33 50.86 15.59 -5.66
C ASP A 33 49.70 15.73 -6.65
N LEU A 34 48.73 16.60 -6.31
CA LEU A 34 47.63 17.02 -7.18
C LEU A 34 46.91 15.83 -7.85
N GLU A 35 46.97 15.73 -9.18
CA GLU A 35 46.33 14.66 -9.95
C GLU A 35 46.82 13.26 -9.58
N LYS A 36 48.10 13.10 -9.25
CA LYS A 36 48.65 11.82 -8.80
C LYS A 36 48.04 11.42 -7.45
N GLY A 37 47.86 12.39 -6.55
CA GLY A 37 47.16 12.18 -5.28
C GLY A 37 45.69 11.80 -5.47
N VAL A 38 44.99 12.43 -6.41
CA VAL A 38 43.60 12.08 -6.77
C VAL A 38 43.49 10.65 -7.29
N LYS A 39 44.43 10.18 -8.12
CA LYS A 39 44.43 8.79 -8.61
C LYS A 39 44.57 7.79 -7.45
N LEU A 40 45.52 8.01 -6.55
CA LEU A 40 45.72 7.18 -5.36
C LEU A 40 44.51 7.20 -4.42
N ALA A 41 43.84 8.35 -4.29
CA ALA A 41 42.62 8.44 -3.47
C ALA A 41 41.45 7.63 -4.05
N LYS A 42 41.32 7.56 -5.38
CA LYS A 42 40.31 6.71 -6.03
C LYS A 42 40.60 5.23 -5.82
N GLU A 43 41.86 4.82 -5.84
CA GLU A 43 42.28 3.45 -5.50
C GLU A 43 41.99 3.12 -4.04
N ALA A 44 42.20 4.08 -3.12
CA ALA A 44 41.87 3.94 -1.70
C ALA A 44 40.37 3.65 -1.46
N LEU A 45 39.48 4.19 -2.31
CA LEU A 45 38.04 3.91 -2.25
C LEU A 45 37.70 2.45 -2.57
N ILE A 46 38.48 1.81 -3.45
CA ILE A 46 38.33 0.40 -3.79
C ILE A 46 38.89 -0.49 -2.66
N ASN A 47 39.96 -0.04 -2.00
CA ASN A 47 40.66 -0.80 -0.97
C ASN A 47 40.04 -0.72 0.44
N ASN A 48 38.81 -0.18 0.57
CA ASN A 48 38.11 0.01 1.85
C ASN A 48 38.93 0.83 2.87
N THR A 49 39.56 1.92 2.41
CA THR A 49 40.21 2.89 3.30
C THR A 49 39.15 3.69 4.08
N ASP A 50 39.37 3.87 5.38
CA ASP A 50 38.44 4.58 6.26
C ASP A 50 38.64 6.10 6.24
N VAL A 51 39.90 6.57 6.18
CA VAL A 51 40.26 7.98 6.20
C VAL A 51 41.47 8.24 5.30
N ILE A 52 41.44 9.36 4.57
CA ILE A 52 42.60 9.85 3.80
C ILE A 52 43.23 11.03 4.54
N ILE A 53 44.56 11.10 4.56
CA ILE A 53 45.31 12.23 5.13
C ILE A 53 46.22 12.81 4.07
N SER A 54 46.17 14.11 3.82
CA SER A 54 47.04 14.78 2.84
C SER A 54 47.34 16.23 3.24
N ARG A 55 47.93 17.03 2.34
CA ARG A 55 48.38 18.40 2.62
C ARG A 55 48.00 19.37 1.50
N GLY A 56 47.49 20.55 1.87
CA GLY A 56 47.27 21.70 0.99
C GLY A 56 46.38 21.37 -0.21
N GLY A 57 46.72 21.93 -1.38
CA GLY A 57 45.92 21.77 -2.60
C GLY A 57 45.69 20.32 -3.04
N THR A 58 46.58 19.37 -2.67
CA THR A 58 46.35 17.95 -2.95
C THR A 58 45.18 17.41 -2.11
N ALA A 59 45.08 17.78 -0.83
CA ALA A 59 43.97 17.39 0.04
C ALA A 59 42.63 17.95 -0.47
N GLU A 60 42.60 19.24 -0.85
CA GLU A 60 41.41 19.89 -1.39
C GLU A 60 40.92 19.23 -2.68
N MET A 61 41.84 18.87 -3.59
CA MET A 61 41.49 18.18 -4.83
C MET A 61 40.92 16.78 -4.58
N ILE A 62 41.49 16.04 -3.61
CA ILE A 62 40.98 14.72 -3.24
C ILE A 62 39.56 14.83 -2.64
N GLN A 63 39.33 15.79 -1.75
CA GLN A 63 38.04 15.96 -1.07
C GLN A 63 36.87 16.20 -2.05
N LYS A 64 37.14 16.80 -3.21
CA LYS A 64 36.11 17.06 -4.24
C LYS A 64 35.68 15.81 -5.02
N VAL A 65 36.42 14.71 -4.94
CA VAL A 65 36.25 13.56 -5.85
C VAL A 65 36.02 12.21 -5.15
N VAL A 66 36.21 12.13 -3.83
CA VAL A 66 35.96 10.90 -3.05
C VAL A 66 34.97 11.15 -1.92
N SER A 67 34.23 10.11 -1.54
CA SER A 67 33.30 10.13 -0.40
C SER A 67 33.97 9.77 0.94
N ILE A 68 35.22 9.33 0.91
CA ILE A 68 36.00 9.01 2.11
C ILE A 68 36.35 10.33 2.82
N PRO A 69 36.24 10.42 4.16
CA PRO A 69 36.71 11.58 4.91
C PRO A 69 38.18 11.89 4.62
N VAL A 70 38.47 13.14 4.22
CA VAL A 70 39.82 13.64 3.96
C VAL A 70 40.23 14.61 5.06
N ILE A 71 41.37 14.35 5.69
CA ILE A 71 41.95 15.19 6.74
C ILE A 71 43.17 15.93 6.17
N GLU A 72 43.10 17.25 6.17
CA GLU A 72 44.23 18.09 5.80
C GLU A 72 45.20 18.24 6.99
N ILE A 73 46.51 18.07 6.73
CA ILE A 73 47.56 18.44 7.68
C ILE A 73 47.71 19.95 7.63
N GLU A 74 47.10 20.72 8.50
CA GLU A 74 47.26 22.19 8.49
C GLU A 74 48.72 22.62 8.79
N ILE A 75 49.16 23.75 8.23
CA ILE A 75 50.40 24.40 8.67
C ILE A 75 50.17 25.02 10.04
N SER A 76 51.08 24.74 10.98
CA SER A 76 51.04 25.33 12.31
C SER A 76 51.90 26.58 12.42
N GLY A 77 51.68 27.37 13.48
CA GLY A 77 52.58 28.48 13.83
C GLY A 77 54.03 28.01 14.07
N TYR A 78 54.24 26.79 14.60
CA TYR A 78 55.57 26.23 14.80
C TYR A 78 56.30 25.97 13.48
N ASP A 79 55.57 25.56 12.44
CA ASP A 79 56.11 25.34 11.10
C ASP A 79 56.59 26.67 10.51
N MET A 80 55.78 27.73 10.68
CA MET A 80 56.17 29.10 10.30
C MET A 80 57.42 29.56 11.05
N LEU A 81 57.46 29.39 12.38
CA LEU A 81 58.60 29.77 13.21
C LEU A 81 59.90 29.09 12.78
N ARG A 82 59.85 27.81 12.43
CA ARG A 82 61.03 27.05 11.95
C ARG A 82 61.59 27.66 10.66
N VAL A 83 60.73 27.93 9.68
CA VAL A 83 61.16 28.50 8.39
C VAL A 83 61.63 29.95 8.55
N LEU A 84 60.95 30.76 9.35
CA LEU A 84 61.37 32.15 9.61
C LEU A 84 62.71 32.21 10.36
N THR A 85 62.94 31.31 11.31
CA THR A 85 64.22 31.23 12.04
C THR A 85 65.38 30.87 11.12
N LEU A 86 65.14 29.97 10.15
CA LEU A 86 66.15 29.59 9.14
C LEU A 86 66.52 30.77 8.22
N LEU A 87 65.66 31.78 8.10
CA LEU A 87 65.81 32.89 7.17
C LEU A 87 66.10 34.25 7.82
N LYS A 88 66.26 34.28 9.15
CA LYS A 88 66.45 35.50 9.93
C LYS A 88 67.60 36.39 9.44
N ASP A 89 68.68 35.80 8.97
CA ASP A 89 69.90 36.50 8.52
C ASP A 89 70.09 36.42 6.99
N TYR A 90 69.03 36.11 6.24
CA TYR A 90 69.13 36.00 4.79
C TYR A 90 69.34 37.41 4.16
N PRO A 91 70.39 37.61 3.34
CA PRO A 91 70.76 38.95 2.85
C PRO A 91 69.85 39.50 1.74
N GLY A 92 68.97 38.66 1.18
CA GLY A 92 68.09 39.01 0.06
C GLY A 92 66.64 39.32 0.47
N LYS A 93 65.85 39.85 -0.47
CA LYS A 93 64.41 40.02 -0.27
C LYS A 93 63.68 38.67 -0.32
N ILE A 94 62.86 38.41 0.70
CA ILE A 94 62.05 37.19 0.84
C ILE A 94 60.56 37.54 0.78
N ALA A 95 59.78 36.72 0.07
CA ALA A 95 58.33 36.76 0.09
C ALA A 95 57.74 35.41 0.50
N ILE A 96 56.61 35.44 1.20
CA ILE A 96 55.74 34.29 1.44
C ILE A 96 54.61 34.36 0.43
N VAL A 97 54.41 33.29 -0.35
CA VAL A 97 53.35 33.17 -1.35
C VAL A 97 52.57 31.90 -1.06
N GLY A 98 51.26 32.02 -0.85
CA GLY A 98 50.42 30.86 -0.59
C GLY A 98 48.94 31.22 -0.49
N PHE A 99 48.10 30.19 -0.42
CA PHE A 99 46.66 30.36 -0.19
C PHE A 99 46.37 31.03 1.16
N ALA A 100 45.14 31.50 1.35
CA ALA A 100 44.74 32.23 2.56
C ALA A 100 45.04 31.48 3.87
N SER A 101 45.02 30.14 3.85
CA SER A 101 45.37 29.27 4.97
C SER A 101 46.84 29.39 5.42
N ILE A 102 47.71 29.86 4.53
CA ILE A 102 49.15 30.02 4.76
C ILE A 102 49.50 31.51 4.94
N SER A 103 49.08 32.36 4.00
CA SER A 103 49.51 33.76 3.94
C SER A 103 49.00 34.61 5.11
N THR A 104 47.80 34.33 5.62
CA THR A 104 47.19 35.06 6.75
C THR A 104 47.92 34.76 8.05
N GLY A 105 48.13 33.47 8.35
CA GLY A 105 48.89 33.04 9.55
C GLY A 105 50.34 33.51 9.49
N ALA A 106 50.94 33.46 8.30
CA ALA A 106 52.28 33.99 8.07
C ALA A 106 52.41 35.49 8.35
N ALA A 107 51.45 36.29 7.87
CA ALA A 107 51.45 37.74 8.11
C ALA A 107 51.39 38.06 9.61
N THR A 108 50.51 37.39 10.36
CA THR A 108 50.40 37.55 11.83
C THR A 108 51.69 37.18 12.55
N VAL A 109 52.34 36.08 12.17
CA VAL A 109 53.61 35.67 12.81
C VAL A 109 54.74 36.64 12.47
N CYS A 110 54.81 37.15 11.24
CA CYS A 110 55.82 38.14 10.84
C CYS A 110 55.65 39.47 11.59
N GLU A 111 54.41 39.92 11.79
CA GLU A 111 54.09 41.13 12.56
C GLU A 111 54.49 40.98 14.04
N ILE A 112 54.19 39.85 14.67
CA ILE A 112 54.55 39.58 16.07
C ILE A 112 56.07 39.56 16.29
N LEU A 113 56.82 39.06 15.31
CA LEU A 113 58.27 38.88 15.42
C LEU A 113 59.08 40.07 14.86
N ASP A 114 58.40 41.10 14.35
CA ASP A 114 59.01 42.25 13.67
C ASP A 114 59.96 41.83 12.53
N VAL A 115 59.52 40.85 11.73
CA VAL A 115 60.29 40.31 10.61
C VAL A 115 59.79 40.90 9.29
N ASN A 116 60.69 41.56 8.56
CA ASN A 116 60.39 42.20 7.27
C ASN A 116 60.27 41.18 6.11
N ILE A 117 59.24 40.35 6.14
CA ILE A 117 58.90 39.43 5.03
C ILE A 117 57.51 39.77 4.49
N SER A 118 57.42 40.00 3.19
CA SER A 118 56.14 40.33 2.53
C SER A 118 55.32 39.06 2.29
N SER A 119 54.07 39.04 2.76
CA SER A 119 53.13 37.93 2.56
C SER A 119 52.14 38.27 1.45
N TYR A 120 51.98 37.36 0.49
CA TYR A 120 51.09 37.49 -0.65
C TYR A 120 50.12 36.31 -0.70
N THR A 121 48.82 36.63 -0.74
CA THR A 121 47.75 35.64 -0.84
C THR A 121 47.38 35.38 -2.29
N ILE A 122 47.30 34.10 -2.67
CA ILE A 122 46.77 33.63 -3.96
C ILE A 122 45.45 32.87 -3.75
N LYS A 123 44.55 32.91 -4.74
CA LYS A 123 43.27 32.18 -4.69
C LYS A 123 43.29 30.86 -5.43
N ASP A 124 44.04 30.81 -6.53
CA ASP A 124 44.09 29.67 -7.43
C ASP A 124 45.54 29.40 -7.87
N GLU A 125 45.83 28.15 -8.23
CA GLU A 125 47.16 27.74 -8.69
C GLU A 125 47.61 28.52 -9.96
N ALA A 126 46.66 28.94 -10.79
CA ALA A 126 46.92 29.73 -11.99
C ALA A 126 47.53 31.11 -11.67
N GLU A 127 47.31 31.64 -10.46
CA GLU A 127 47.85 32.94 -10.02
C GLU A 127 49.30 32.84 -9.52
N VAL A 128 49.79 31.61 -9.23
CA VAL A 128 51.13 31.37 -8.68
C VAL A 128 52.20 31.92 -9.62
N GLU A 129 52.21 31.48 -10.89
CA GLU A 129 53.28 31.81 -11.83
C GLU A 129 53.33 33.32 -12.17
N PRO A 130 52.21 34.00 -12.50
CA PRO A 130 52.21 35.46 -12.67
C PRO A 130 52.72 36.22 -11.44
N MET A 131 52.36 35.79 -10.24
CA MET A 131 52.82 36.41 -8.99
C MET A 131 54.34 36.23 -8.82
N LEU A 132 54.88 35.03 -9.05
CA LEU A 132 56.32 34.78 -8.92
C LEU A 132 57.15 35.58 -9.93
N ILE A 133 56.66 35.75 -11.17
CA ILE A 133 57.31 36.59 -12.18
C ILE A 133 57.36 38.06 -11.72
N LYS A 134 56.26 38.57 -11.18
CA LYS A 134 56.18 39.93 -10.63
C LYS A 134 57.18 40.11 -9.48
N LEU A 135 57.22 39.18 -8.53
CA LEU A 135 58.15 39.24 -7.40
C LEU A 135 59.62 39.19 -7.85
N LYS A 136 59.93 38.38 -8.87
CA LYS A 136 61.27 38.37 -9.47
C LYS A 136 61.67 39.74 -10.04
N GLN A 137 60.76 40.44 -10.71
CA GLN A 137 60.99 41.79 -11.24
C GLN A 137 61.15 42.85 -10.13
N GLU A 138 60.47 42.67 -8.99
CA GLU A 138 60.57 43.54 -7.80
C GLU A 138 61.85 43.27 -6.95
N GLY A 139 62.68 42.32 -7.38
CA GLY A 139 63.97 42.00 -6.79
C GLY A 139 63.91 40.99 -5.63
N TYR A 140 62.81 40.24 -5.49
CA TYR A 140 62.77 39.10 -4.56
C TYR A 140 63.68 37.98 -5.04
N GLN A 141 64.38 37.36 -4.10
CA GLN A 141 65.38 36.32 -4.38
C GLN A 141 64.98 34.97 -3.77
N ALA A 142 64.21 34.97 -2.68
CA ALA A 142 63.70 33.75 -2.06
C ALA A 142 62.18 33.80 -1.89
N ILE A 143 61.53 32.67 -2.12
CA ILE A 143 60.07 32.53 -2.01
C ILE A 143 59.77 31.37 -1.08
N ILE A 144 59.02 31.64 -0.01
CA ILE A 144 58.47 30.63 0.88
C ILE A 144 57.06 30.29 0.39
N GLY A 145 56.75 29.01 0.22
CA GLY A 145 55.42 28.62 -0.20
C GLY A 145 55.13 27.13 -0.01
N ASP A 146 53.98 26.71 -0.50
CA ASP A 146 53.65 25.29 -0.59
C ASP A 146 54.49 24.57 -1.64
N PHE A 147 54.27 23.25 -1.81
CA PHE A 147 55.06 22.43 -2.71
C PHE A 147 55.05 22.94 -4.16
N ILE A 148 53.89 23.39 -4.64
CA ILE A 148 53.73 23.90 -6.00
C ILE A 148 54.47 25.23 -6.15
N THR A 149 54.27 26.13 -5.21
CA THR A 149 54.86 27.48 -5.21
C THR A 149 56.38 27.42 -5.15
N ALA A 150 56.94 26.61 -4.25
CA ALA A 150 58.38 26.43 -4.11
C ALA A 150 59.00 25.85 -5.40
N LYS A 151 58.38 24.79 -5.96
CA LYS A 151 58.85 24.15 -7.21
C LYS A 151 58.77 25.10 -8.41
N LYS A 152 57.70 25.89 -8.54
CA LYS A 152 57.57 26.90 -9.60
C LYS A 152 58.59 28.03 -9.42
N ALA A 153 58.84 28.48 -8.19
CA ALA A 153 59.86 29.50 -7.89
C ALA A 153 61.26 29.05 -8.34
N GLU A 154 61.64 27.80 -8.05
CA GLU A 154 62.91 27.20 -8.50
C GLU A 154 63.00 27.19 -10.03
N SER A 155 61.93 26.81 -10.73
CA SER A 155 61.92 26.78 -12.21
C SER A 155 62.08 28.17 -12.85
N LEU A 156 61.68 29.23 -12.13
CA LEU A 156 61.85 30.63 -12.52
C LEU A 156 63.20 31.20 -12.06
N GLY A 157 64.07 30.41 -11.45
CA GLY A 157 65.39 30.84 -10.97
C GLY A 157 65.36 31.67 -9.68
N LEU A 158 64.28 31.59 -8.91
CA LEU A 158 64.20 32.07 -7.54
C LEU A 158 64.59 30.94 -6.58
N ASN A 159 65.07 31.29 -5.38
CA ASN A 159 65.30 30.28 -4.34
C ASN A 159 63.94 29.86 -3.73
N GLY A 160 63.43 28.70 -4.13
CA GLY A 160 62.19 28.15 -3.59
C GLY A 160 62.43 27.49 -2.24
N ILE A 161 61.69 27.93 -1.23
CA ILE A 161 61.77 27.40 0.13
C ILE A 161 60.43 26.78 0.47
N LEU A 162 60.42 25.46 0.60
CA LEU A 162 59.23 24.72 0.94
C LEU A 162 58.85 24.97 2.41
N LEU A 163 57.62 25.39 2.63
CA LEU A 163 57.02 25.44 3.95
C LEU A 163 56.60 24.02 4.37
N THR A 164 57.48 23.36 5.11
CA THR A 164 57.32 21.96 5.55
C THR A 164 56.43 21.86 6.78
N SER A 165 55.62 20.80 6.84
CA SER A 165 54.85 20.48 8.06
C SER A 165 55.73 19.74 9.06
N GLY A 166 55.62 20.12 10.33
CA GLY A 166 56.31 19.50 11.46
C GLY A 166 55.64 18.24 11.98
N LYS A 167 56.37 17.54 12.86
CA LYS A 167 55.89 16.33 13.56
C LYS A 167 54.58 16.59 14.31
N GLU A 168 54.44 17.78 14.88
CA GLU A 168 53.28 18.23 15.64
C GLU A 168 52.04 18.35 14.74
N SER A 169 52.19 18.91 13.55
CA SER A 169 51.12 19.09 12.57
C SER A 169 50.62 17.75 12.03
N VAL A 170 51.54 16.82 11.72
CA VAL A 170 51.20 15.45 11.32
C VAL A 170 50.50 14.69 12.45
N SER A 171 51.02 14.76 13.68
CA SER A 171 50.40 14.11 14.84
C SER A 171 49.01 14.67 15.14
N LYS A 172 48.81 16.00 15.01
CA LYS A 172 47.48 16.63 15.13
C LYS A 172 46.51 16.09 14.07
N ALA A 173 46.95 15.97 12.82
CA ALA A 173 46.14 15.41 11.74
C ALA A 173 45.75 13.95 12.00
N PHE A 174 46.67 13.13 12.51
CA PHE A 174 46.40 11.72 12.85
C PHE A 174 45.37 11.59 13.99
N LYS A 175 45.49 12.41 15.04
CA LYS A 175 44.48 12.48 16.11
C LYS A 175 43.13 12.96 15.59
N ASN A 176 43.11 13.92 14.67
CA ASN A 176 41.87 14.38 14.05
C ASN A 176 41.23 13.29 13.17
N ALA A 177 42.03 12.52 12.44
CA ALA A 177 41.56 11.37 11.67
C ALA A 177 40.85 10.33 12.55
N GLN A 178 41.46 9.98 13.70
CA GLN A 178 40.83 9.07 14.68
C GLN A 178 39.49 9.63 15.18
N LYS A 179 39.42 10.90 15.58
CA LYS A 179 38.17 11.53 16.05
C LYS A 179 37.07 11.50 14.99
N VAL A 180 37.41 11.82 13.74
CA VAL A 180 36.45 11.82 12.62
C VAL A 180 35.98 10.39 12.32
N TYR A 181 36.88 9.41 12.35
CA TYR A 181 36.54 8.01 12.17
C TYR A 181 35.61 7.49 13.27
N GLU A 182 35.93 7.74 14.54
CA GLU A 182 35.10 7.34 15.68
C GLU A 182 33.69 7.96 15.60
N HIS A 183 33.62 9.24 15.25
CA HIS A 183 32.34 9.93 15.05
C HIS A 183 31.55 9.31 13.88
N SER A 184 32.20 9.05 12.75
CA SER A 184 31.58 8.42 11.58
C SER A 184 31.02 7.04 11.91
N ILE A 185 31.77 6.20 12.65
CA ILE A 185 31.26 4.89 13.10
C ILE A 185 30.03 5.05 13.99
N ARG A 186 30.06 6.00 14.95
CA ARG A 186 28.93 6.20 15.86
C ARG A 186 27.67 6.59 15.10
N VAL A 187 27.78 7.56 14.19
CA VAL A 187 26.67 7.98 13.32
C VAL A 187 26.17 6.82 12.46
N ASN A 188 27.08 6.08 11.81
CA ASN A 188 26.71 4.92 11.00
C ASN A 188 26.04 3.82 11.83
N LYS A 189 26.47 3.61 13.08
CA LYS A 189 25.87 2.67 14.01
C LYS A 189 24.45 3.09 14.39
N GLU A 190 24.23 4.36 14.70
CA GLU A 190 22.88 4.90 14.98
C GLU A 190 21.96 4.74 13.76
N LEU A 191 22.41 5.13 12.57
CA LEU A 191 21.65 4.94 11.33
C LEU A 191 21.36 3.46 11.03
N SER A 192 22.30 2.57 11.34
CA SER A 192 22.10 1.12 11.14
C SER A 192 21.00 0.56 12.02
N ILE A 193 20.78 1.11 13.23
CA ILE A 193 19.71 0.68 14.13
C ILE A 193 18.36 1.10 13.53
N THR A 194 18.22 2.36 13.12
CA THR A 194 17.00 2.86 12.47
C THR A 194 16.67 2.05 11.22
N LYS A 195 17.66 1.77 10.37
CA LYS A 195 17.48 0.94 9.18
C LYS A 195 17.01 -0.47 9.54
N LYS A 196 17.65 -1.12 10.52
CA LYS A 196 17.26 -2.46 10.98
C LYS A 196 15.83 -2.52 11.53
N ILE A 197 15.37 -1.48 12.21
CA ILE A 197 13.98 -1.39 12.68
C ILE A 197 13.03 -1.39 11.48
N ILE A 198 13.26 -0.52 10.49
CA ILE A 198 12.43 -0.42 9.27
C ILE A 198 12.47 -1.73 8.46
N ASP A 199 13.65 -2.36 8.38
CA ASP A 199 13.84 -3.61 7.65
C ASP A 199 13.17 -4.80 8.36
N SER A 200 12.95 -4.72 9.68
CA SER A 200 12.28 -5.75 10.49
C SER A 200 10.75 -5.65 10.49
N GLU A 201 10.19 -4.60 9.89
CA GLU A 201 8.73 -4.41 9.82
C GLU A 201 8.07 -5.50 8.96
N ASN A 202 6.91 -5.98 9.43
CA ASN A 202 6.10 -6.98 8.72
C ASN A 202 5.16 -6.36 7.67
N ASN A 203 5.45 -5.14 7.24
CA ASN A 203 4.76 -4.44 6.16
C ASN A 203 5.78 -3.95 5.12
N GLY A 204 5.35 -3.85 3.87
CA GLY A 204 6.19 -3.31 2.80
C GLY A 204 6.18 -1.79 2.84
N ILE A 205 7.35 -1.18 2.87
CA ILE A 205 7.53 0.27 2.86
C ILE A 205 8.21 0.64 1.56
N ILE A 206 7.66 1.64 0.87
CA ILE A 206 8.24 2.21 -0.34
C ILE A 206 8.14 3.73 -0.30
N VAL A 207 9.22 4.39 -0.71
CA VAL A 207 9.33 5.86 -0.68
C VAL A 207 9.57 6.37 -2.08
N TYR A 208 8.72 7.29 -2.51
CA TYR A 208 8.76 7.93 -3.81
C TYR A 208 9.11 9.41 -3.67
N ASP A 209 10.09 9.88 -4.42
CA ASP A 209 10.50 11.28 -4.43
C ASP A 209 9.80 12.04 -5.57
N LYS A 210 9.17 13.18 -5.24
CA LYS A 210 8.45 14.00 -6.23
C LYS A 210 9.38 14.65 -7.26
N GLY A 211 10.57 15.07 -6.84
CA GLY A 211 11.55 15.74 -7.69
C GLY A 211 12.24 14.79 -8.66
N LEU A 212 12.69 13.63 -8.15
CA LEU A 212 13.36 12.59 -8.93
C LEU A 212 12.39 11.70 -9.72
N LYS A 213 11.08 11.80 -9.44
CA LYS A 213 10.02 10.97 -10.04
C LYS A 213 10.41 9.49 -10.06
N SER A 214 10.91 9.01 -8.93
CA SER A 214 11.37 7.62 -8.80
C SER A 214 11.30 7.16 -7.35
N VAL A 215 11.35 5.83 -7.19
CA VAL A 215 11.47 5.18 -5.89
C VAL A 215 12.89 5.36 -5.38
N ILE A 216 13.05 5.95 -4.20
CA ILE A 216 14.35 6.19 -3.57
C ILE A 216 14.67 5.18 -2.46
N TYR A 217 13.66 4.47 -1.95
CA TYR A 217 13.83 3.43 -0.94
C TYR A 217 12.69 2.39 -0.97
N SER A 218 13.05 1.14 -0.71
CA SER A 218 12.16 0.03 -0.39
C SER A 218 12.75 -0.80 0.75
N ASN A 219 11.91 -1.33 1.63
CA ASN A 219 12.36 -2.27 2.67
C ASN A 219 12.36 -3.73 2.15
N PRO A 220 13.10 -4.65 2.79
CA PRO A 220 13.20 -6.04 2.36
C PRO A 220 11.85 -6.76 2.27
N PHE A 221 10.91 -6.49 3.19
CA PHE A 221 9.59 -7.09 3.13
C PHE A 221 8.86 -6.73 1.82
N PHE A 222 8.93 -5.47 1.39
CA PHE A 222 8.38 -5.06 0.10
C PHE A 222 9.07 -5.82 -1.04
N ASP A 223 10.40 -5.84 -1.05
CA ASP A 223 11.17 -6.42 -2.15
C ASP A 223 11.01 -7.95 -2.27
N GLU A 224 10.83 -8.66 -1.17
CA GLU A 224 10.67 -10.12 -1.18
C GLU A 224 9.23 -10.56 -1.39
N LYS A 225 8.28 -9.91 -0.71
CA LYS A 225 6.89 -10.39 -0.62
C LYS A 225 5.90 -9.60 -1.47
N ILE A 226 6.17 -8.34 -1.78
CA ILE A 226 5.21 -7.43 -2.44
C ILE A 226 5.67 -7.04 -3.86
N SER A 227 6.97 -7.06 -4.15
CA SER A 227 7.54 -6.69 -5.46
C SER A 227 6.96 -7.46 -6.63
N LYS A 228 6.48 -8.70 -6.39
CA LYS A 228 5.75 -9.51 -7.38
C LYS A 228 4.49 -8.80 -7.91
N PHE A 229 3.86 -7.97 -7.08
CA PHE A 229 2.68 -7.19 -7.42
C PHE A 229 2.99 -5.77 -7.94
N LYS A 230 4.28 -5.41 -8.11
CA LYS A 230 4.70 -4.03 -8.43
C LYS A 230 4.07 -3.50 -9.73
N ASN A 231 3.93 -4.36 -10.73
CA ASN A 231 3.31 -4.01 -12.01
C ASN A 231 1.80 -3.77 -11.89
N LEU A 232 1.14 -4.41 -10.91
CA LEU A 232 -0.30 -4.30 -10.67
C LEU A 232 -0.63 -3.11 -9.76
N LEU A 233 0.28 -2.74 -8.86
CA LEU A 233 0.10 -1.68 -7.87
C LEU A 233 0.17 -0.25 -8.44
N ASN A 234 0.63 -0.06 -9.69
CA ASN A 234 0.83 1.25 -10.34
C ASN A 234 1.29 2.36 -9.37
N LEU A 235 2.51 2.19 -8.85
CA LEU A 235 3.07 3.01 -7.77
C LEU A 235 3.12 4.50 -8.08
N GLU A 236 3.28 4.88 -9.35
CA GLU A 236 3.27 6.29 -9.77
C GLU A 236 1.90 6.93 -9.55
N SER A 237 0.82 6.23 -9.89
CA SER A 237 -0.54 6.70 -9.65
C SER A 237 -0.84 6.83 -8.16
N LEU A 238 -0.40 5.85 -7.35
CA LEU A 238 -0.54 5.90 -5.89
C LEU A 238 0.21 7.10 -5.30
N ALA A 239 1.47 7.30 -5.71
CA ALA A 239 2.26 8.44 -5.27
C ALA A 239 1.59 9.77 -5.66
N GLY A 240 1.07 9.86 -6.90
CA GLY A 240 0.29 11.01 -7.38
C GLY A 240 -0.87 11.38 -6.46
N LYS A 241 -1.71 10.39 -6.11
CA LYS A 241 -2.85 10.59 -5.18
C LYS A 241 -2.40 11.06 -3.80
N ILE A 242 -1.27 10.55 -3.30
CA ILE A 242 -0.71 10.96 -2.00
C ILE A 242 -0.19 12.39 -2.04
N PHE A 243 0.48 12.78 -3.13
CA PHE A 243 0.96 14.15 -3.31
C PHE A 243 -0.18 15.18 -3.41
N GLU A 244 -1.31 14.79 -4.00
CA GLU A 244 -2.50 15.65 -4.12
C GLU A 244 -3.26 15.77 -2.80
N ASN A 245 -3.51 14.64 -2.12
CA ASN A 245 -4.42 14.60 -0.97
C ASN A 245 -3.73 14.66 0.40
N GLY A 246 -2.40 14.56 0.46
CA GLY A 246 -1.62 14.53 1.70
C GLY A 246 -1.68 13.21 2.47
N GLY A 247 -2.67 12.38 2.20
CA GLY A 247 -2.83 11.03 2.72
C GLY A 247 -3.65 10.16 1.78
N TYR A 248 -3.44 8.85 1.86
CA TYR A 248 -4.16 7.87 1.04
C TYR A 248 -4.42 6.60 1.85
N LYS A 249 -5.61 6.04 1.76
CA LYS A 249 -5.91 4.73 2.34
C LYS A 249 -6.84 3.99 1.38
N SER A 250 -6.47 2.76 1.02
CA SER A 250 -7.27 1.91 0.15
C SER A 250 -6.95 0.44 0.41
N VAL A 251 -7.85 -0.45 0.01
CA VAL A 251 -7.66 -1.91 0.04
C VAL A 251 -7.80 -2.42 -1.39
N LEU A 252 -6.75 -3.00 -1.93
CA LEU A 252 -6.73 -3.57 -3.28
C LEU A 252 -6.81 -5.09 -3.21
N HIS A 253 -7.44 -5.69 -4.21
CA HIS A 253 -7.46 -7.14 -4.39
C HIS A 253 -6.57 -7.53 -5.57
N ILE A 254 -5.47 -8.23 -5.31
CA ILE A 254 -4.45 -8.59 -6.30
C ILE A 254 -4.13 -10.07 -6.17
N GLU A 255 -4.24 -10.84 -7.27
CA GLU A 255 -3.89 -12.27 -7.35
C GLU A 255 -4.39 -13.13 -6.17
N ASN A 256 -5.63 -12.89 -5.73
CA ASN A 256 -6.29 -13.58 -4.61
C ASN A 256 -5.81 -13.19 -3.19
N GLU A 257 -5.15 -12.03 -3.07
CA GLU A 257 -4.81 -11.40 -1.79
C GLU A 257 -5.37 -9.98 -1.68
N TYR A 258 -5.89 -9.64 -0.50
CA TYR A 258 -6.26 -8.28 -0.12
C TYR A 258 -5.07 -7.59 0.53
N LEU A 259 -4.66 -6.46 -0.04
CA LEU A 259 -3.57 -5.62 0.42
C LEU A 259 -4.09 -4.26 0.85
N ARG A 260 -3.80 -3.87 2.10
CA ARG A 260 -4.08 -2.54 2.62
C ARG A 260 -2.91 -1.62 2.29
N ILE A 261 -3.21 -0.50 1.64
CA ILE A 261 -2.23 0.53 1.31
C ILE A 261 -2.56 1.77 2.13
N THR A 262 -1.54 2.29 2.80
CA THR A 262 -1.60 3.58 3.52
C THR A 262 -0.48 4.47 3.05
N GLY A 263 -0.83 5.66 2.60
CA GLY A 263 0.07 6.67 2.08
C GLY A 263 0.11 7.89 2.99
N SER A 264 1.31 8.41 3.23
CA SER A 264 1.55 9.63 4.01
C SER A 264 2.64 10.48 3.36
N LEU A 265 2.52 11.79 3.45
CA LEU A 265 3.58 12.70 3.05
C LEU A 265 4.59 12.93 4.18
N ILE A 266 5.86 12.94 3.81
CA ILE A 266 6.95 13.44 4.64
C ILE A 266 7.58 14.62 3.90
N LYS A 267 7.78 15.73 4.63
CA LYS A 267 8.50 16.89 4.14
C LYS A 267 9.88 16.90 4.80
N ASP A 268 10.89 16.79 3.97
CA ASP A 268 12.29 17.03 4.32
C ASP A 268 12.83 18.12 3.37
N ASP A 269 14.10 18.06 2.96
CA ASP A 269 14.63 18.88 1.86
C ASP A 269 13.88 18.65 0.53
N SER A 270 13.19 17.50 0.37
CA SER A 270 12.25 17.22 -0.71
C SER A 270 10.88 16.74 -0.18
N ILE A 271 9.86 16.71 -1.05
CA ILE A 271 8.53 16.17 -0.74
C ILE A 271 8.51 14.68 -1.10
N LEU A 272 8.36 13.84 -0.08
CA LEU A 272 8.38 12.39 -0.19
C LEU A 272 6.99 11.80 0.06
N ALA A 273 6.57 10.86 -0.78
CA ALA A 273 5.41 10.02 -0.54
C ALA A 273 5.87 8.66 0.01
N VAL A 274 5.40 8.33 1.22
CA VAL A 274 5.66 7.04 1.86
C VAL A 274 4.41 6.18 1.76
N CYS A 275 4.51 5.05 1.07
CA CYS A 275 3.45 4.05 1.01
C CYS A 275 3.83 2.86 1.90
N ARG A 276 2.90 2.46 2.77
CA ARG A 276 2.97 1.24 3.56
C ARG A 276 1.92 0.27 3.06
N ILE A 277 2.34 -0.95 2.76
CA ILE A 277 1.51 -2.00 2.18
C ILE A 277 1.55 -3.20 3.11
N GLU A 278 0.40 -3.62 3.62
CA GLU A 278 0.28 -4.78 4.51
C GLU A 278 -0.79 -5.74 4.02
N LYS A 279 -0.62 -7.03 4.30
CA LYS A 279 -1.67 -8.02 4.05
C LYS A 279 -2.85 -7.74 4.97
N CYS A 280 -4.04 -7.75 4.40
CA CYS A 280 -5.27 -7.47 5.13
C CYS A 280 -5.80 -8.73 5.84
N GLY A 281 -6.47 -8.55 6.98
CA GLY A 281 -7.15 -9.64 7.70
C GLY A 281 -8.25 -10.32 6.88
N LEU A 282 -8.80 -9.62 5.88
CA LEU A 282 -9.78 -10.12 4.89
C LEU A 282 -9.35 -11.43 4.22
N ASN A 283 -8.04 -11.69 4.10
CA ASN A 283 -7.53 -12.92 3.51
C ASN A 283 -7.95 -14.20 4.25
N HIS A 284 -8.30 -14.13 5.54
CA HIS A 284 -8.78 -15.29 6.31
C HIS A 284 -10.24 -15.63 6.02
N TYR A 285 -11.01 -14.66 5.48
CA TYR A 285 -12.46 -14.77 5.31
C TYR A 285 -12.87 -15.05 3.86
N LYS A 286 -11.92 -15.06 2.92
CA LYS A 286 -12.19 -15.23 1.48
C LYS A 286 -12.75 -16.61 1.11
N ASP A 287 -12.38 -17.64 1.86
CA ASP A 287 -12.74 -19.04 1.57
C ASP A 287 -13.95 -19.51 2.40
N ILE A 288 -14.57 -18.62 3.18
CA ILE A 288 -15.72 -18.97 4.02
C ILE A 288 -16.99 -19.02 3.17
N PRO A 289 -17.70 -20.17 3.11
CA PRO A 289 -18.95 -20.28 2.35
C PRO A 289 -19.99 -19.27 2.84
N GLY A 290 -20.57 -18.52 1.90
CA GLY A 290 -21.57 -17.49 2.20
C GLY A 290 -21.00 -16.10 2.51
N MET A 291 -19.67 -15.93 2.57
CA MET A 291 -19.01 -14.63 2.64
C MET A 291 -18.46 -14.23 1.27
N ILE A 292 -18.72 -12.99 0.87
CA ILE A 292 -18.23 -12.40 -0.38
C ILE A 292 -17.69 -11.01 -0.07
N ILE A 293 -16.47 -10.73 -0.49
CA ILE A 293 -15.85 -9.40 -0.34
C ILE A 293 -15.82 -8.74 -1.71
N ILE A 294 -16.52 -7.62 -1.82
CA ILE A 294 -16.60 -6.83 -3.05
C ILE A 294 -15.57 -5.69 -2.93
N PRO A 295 -14.49 -5.70 -3.75
CA PRO A 295 -13.42 -4.70 -3.68
C PRO A 295 -13.84 -3.35 -4.27
N THR A 296 -13.07 -2.31 -3.96
CA THR A 296 -13.33 -0.92 -4.40
C THR A 296 -13.08 -0.65 -5.87
N ASP A 297 -12.22 -1.45 -6.52
CA ASP A 297 -11.82 -1.23 -7.92
C ASP A 297 -12.84 -1.73 -8.94
N GLU A 298 -13.91 -2.40 -8.48
CA GLU A 298 -15.04 -2.65 -9.36
C GLU A 298 -15.70 -1.31 -9.68
N ASN A 299 -15.34 -0.72 -10.83
CA ASN A 299 -16.09 0.28 -11.59
C ASN A 299 -17.47 -0.26 -12.02
N GLN A 300 -18.16 -0.99 -11.13
CA GLN A 300 -19.56 -1.29 -11.27
C GLN A 300 -20.29 -0.02 -10.87
N SER A 301 -20.55 0.85 -11.85
CA SER A 301 -21.78 1.61 -11.83
C SER A 301 -22.90 0.58 -11.64
N VAL A 302 -23.36 0.38 -10.41
CA VAL A 302 -24.43 -0.55 -10.11
C VAL A 302 -25.65 0.01 -10.81
N ASN A 303 -25.97 -0.56 -11.97
CA ASN A 303 -27.04 -0.04 -12.80
C ASN A 303 -28.38 -0.39 -12.12
N ILE A 304 -28.83 0.48 -11.23
CA ILE A 304 -30.13 0.37 -10.57
C ILE A 304 -31.23 1.05 -11.38
N THR A 305 -31.03 1.39 -12.66
CA THR A 305 -32.08 1.97 -13.51
C THR A 305 -33.38 1.18 -13.44
N ASN A 306 -33.30 -0.16 -13.40
CA ASN A 306 -34.49 -1.02 -13.34
C ASN A 306 -35.22 -0.91 -12.00
N MET A 307 -34.54 -0.50 -10.93
CA MET A 307 -35.11 -0.27 -9.60
C MET A 307 -35.62 1.17 -9.44
N LEU A 308 -35.01 2.14 -10.11
CA LEU A 308 -35.38 3.56 -10.07
C LEU A 308 -36.65 3.87 -10.88
N VAL A 309 -36.95 3.08 -11.91
CA VAL A 309 -38.15 3.24 -12.74
C VAL A 309 -39.33 2.52 -12.07
N THR A 310 -39.95 3.18 -11.08
CA THR A 310 -41.14 2.71 -10.36
C THR A 310 -42.28 3.72 -10.45
N LYS A 311 -43.50 3.22 -10.69
CA LYS A 311 -44.75 3.98 -10.55
C LYS A 311 -45.32 3.85 -9.14
N ASN A 312 -44.98 2.77 -8.42
CA ASN A 312 -45.48 2.49 -7.08
C ASN A 312 -44.96 3.49 -6.02
N GLU A 313 -45.88 4.09 -5.26
CA GLU A 313 -45.58 5.12 -4.25
C GLU A 313 -44.74 4.59 -3.07
N LYS A 314 -44.96 3.34 -2.63
CA LYS A 314 -44.16 2.75 -1.52
C LYS A 314 -42.71 2.58 -1.91
N MET A 315 -42.46 2.12 -3.15
CA MET A 315 -41.11 1.98 -3.67
C MET A 315 -40.45 3.36 -3.88
N LYS A 316 -41.20 4.37 -4.34
CA LYS A 316 -40.68 5.75 -4.45
C LYS A 316 -40.27 6.32 -3.09
N ASP A 317 -41.07 6.11 -2.04
CA ASP A 317 -40.72 6.53 -0.68
C ASP A 317 -39.44 5.83 -0.20
N ALA A 318 -39.32 4.51 -0.43
CA ALA A 318 -38.11 3.76 -0.08
C ALA A 318 -36.86 4.32 -0.78
N LEU A 319 -36.94 4.60 -2.09
CA LEU A 319 -35.84 5.21 -2.86
C LEU A 319 -35.49 6.62 -2.35
N THR A 320 -36.51 7.43 -2.03
CA THR A 320 -36.30 8.79 -1.50
C THR A 320 -35.63 8.77 -0.12
N ARG A 321 -35.95 7.77 0.72
CA ARG A 321 -35.27 7.58 2.01
C ARG A 321 -33.83 7.13 1.83
N ILE A 322 -33.54 6.28 0.83
CA ILE A 322 -32.18 5.82 0.55
C ILE A 322 -31.24 6.96 0.24
N GLU A 323 -31.67 7.92 -0.58
CA GLU A 323 -30.88 9.13 -0.89
C GLU A 323 -30.50 9.90 0.38
N LYS A 324 -31.41 9.96 1.38
CA LYS A 324 -31.12 10.57 2.68
C LYS A 324 -30.21 9.73 3.56
N TYR A 325 -30.14 8.42 3.32
CA TYR A 325 -29.39 7.48 4.14
C TYR A 325 -27.97 7.23 3.61
N LEU A 326 -27.60 7.69 2.41
CA LEU A 326 -26.30 7.41 1.79
C LEU A 326 -25.11 7.68 2.73
N ASP A 327 -25.07 8.86 3.35
CA ASP A 327 -23.94 9.29 4.21
C ASP A 327 -24.19 9.15 5.72
N ILE A 328 -25.30 8.54 6.12
CA ILE A 328 -25.57 8.28 7.55
C ILE A 328 -24.80 7.03 7.98
N GLU A 329 -24.05 7.10 9.09
CA GLU A 329 -23.27 5.94 9.59
C GLU A 329 -24.12 4.90 10.34
N GLU A 330 -25.35 5.26 10.72
CA GLU A 330 -26.28 4.38 11.45
C GLU A 330 -26.64 3.10 10.66
N PRO A 331 -26.90 1.97 11.38
CA PRO A 331 -27.34 0.74 10.76
C PRO A 331 -28.63 0.89 9.96
N ILE A 332 -28.68 0.29 8.76
CA ILE A 332 -29.91 0.19 7.96
C ILE A 332 -30.44 -1.24 8.00
N TRP A 333 -31.71 -1.38 8.34
CA TRP A 333 -32.46 -2.62 8.19
C TRP A 333 -33.34 -2.59 6.94
N ILE A 334 -33.11 -3.51 6.01
CA ILE A 334 -33.88 -3.68 4.77
C ILE A 334 -34.81 -4.89 4.92
N ILE A 335 -36.11 -4.62 4.94
CA ILE A 335 -37.18 -5.62 5.05
C ILE A 335 -37.80 -5.81 3.67
N GLY A 336 -37.89 -7.05 3.21
CA GLY A 336 -38.56 -7.37 1.95
C GLY A 336 -38.40 -8.83 1.62
N GLU A 337 -39.33 -9.38 0.85
CA GLU A 337 -39.28 -10.79 0.46
C GLU A 337 -38.03 -11.14 -0.37
N ASN A 338 -37.75 -12.44 -0.50
CA ASN A 338 -36.67 -12.92 -1.33
C ASN A 338 -36.88 -12.48 -2.80
N GLY A 339 -35.80 -12.05 -3.46
CA GLY A 339 -35.84 -11.56 -4.84
C GLY A 339 -36.43 -10.15 -5.03
N THR A 340 -36.65 -9.37 -3.97
CA THR A 340 -37.08 -7.95 -4.10
C THR A 340 -35.96 -7.01 -4.56
N GLY A 341 -34.70 -7.48 -4.60
CA GLY A 341 -33.53 -6.71 -5.02
C GLY A 341 -32.68 -6.11 -3.89
N LYS A 342 -32.84 -6.60 -2.65
CA LYS A 342 -32.12 -6.12 -1.45
C LYS A 342 -30.61 -5.97 -1.66
N GLU A 343 -29.96 -6.96 -2.28
CA GLU A 343 -28.51 -6.94 -2.50
C GLU A 343 -28.07 -5.81 -3.46
N LYS A 344 -28.81 -5.58 -4.56
CA LYS A 344 -28.51 -4.48 -5.49
C LYS A 344 -28.60 -3.12 -4.80
N LEU A 345 -29.58 -2.99 -3.92
CA LEU A 345 -29.82 -1.78 -3.13
C LEU A 345 -28.70 -1.52 -2.11
N VAL A 346 -28.19 -2.57 -1.46
CA VAL A 346 -27.01 -2.48 -0.59
C VAL A 346 -25.77 -2.01 -1.36
N LYS A 347 -25.51 -2.60 -2.53
CA LYS A 347 -24.38 -2.18 -3.39
C LYS A 347 -24.52 -0.71 -3.78
N TYR A 348 -25.72 -0.27 -4.16
CA TYR A 348 -25.99 1.14 -4.45
C TYR A 348 -25.71 2.06 -3.26
N ILE A 349 -26.19 1.72 -2.06
CA ILE A 349 -25.93 2.52 -0.85
C ILE A 349 -24.43 2.62 -0.59
N HIS A 350 -23.70 1.51 -0.67
CA HIS A 350 -22.28 1.48 -0.36
C HIS A 350 -21.46 2.33 -1.36
N PHE A 351 -21.62 2.10 -2.67
CA PHE A 351 -20.81 2.76 -3.69
C PHE A 351 -21.13 4.25 -3.88
N ASN A 352 -22.30 4.71 -3.42
CA ASN A 352 -22.67 6.14 -3.42
C ASN A 352 -22.49 6.82 -2.05
N SER A 353 -21.88 6.15 -1.08
CA SER A 353 -21.58 6.71 0.24
C SER A 353 -20.15 7.23 0.37
N SER A 354 -19.89 8.00 1.42
CA SER A 354 -18.53 8.35 1.88
C SER A 354 -17.60 7.15 2.17
N LYS A 355 -18.13 5.92 2.30
CA LYS A 355 -17.35 4.70 2.57
C LYS A 355 -16.98 3.90 1.31
N LYS A 356 -17.22 4.45 0.11
CA LYS A 356 -16.93 3.81 -1.19
C LYS A 356 -15.45 3.43 -1.40
N ASP A 357 -14.53 4.05 -0.68
CA ASP A 357 -13.08 3.80 -0.78
C ASP A 357 -12.60 2.59 0.04
N LYS A 358 -13.54 1.86 0.67
CA LYS A 358 -13.29 0.58 1.34
C LYS A 358 -14.21 -0.52 0.78
N PRO A 359 -13.81 -1.80 0.84
CA PRO A 359 -14.62 -2.92 0.36
C PRO A 359 -15.97 -3.07 1.09
N LEU A 360 -16.92 -3.70 0.39
CA LEU A 360 -18.20 -4.17 0.92
C LEU A 360 -18.11 -5.65 1.26
N LEU A 361 -18.34 -6.00 2.53
CA LEU A 361 -18.43 -7.39 2.97
C LEU A 361 -19.89 -7.84 2.94
N VAL A 362 -20.20 -8.86 2.14
CA VAL A 362 -21.51 -9.51 2.12
C VAL A 362 -21.42 -10.84 2.84
N ALA A 363 -22.24 -11.03 3.87
CA ALA A 363 -22.30 -12.24 4.66
C ALA A 363 -23.73 -12.79 4.67
N ASP A 364 -23.95 -13.93 4.00
CA ASP A 364 -25.24 -14.61 3.98
C ASP A 364 -25.40 -15.54 5.20
N CYS A 365 -26.13 -15.05 6.19
CA CYS A 365 -26.38 -15.76 7.44
C CYS A 365 -27.21 -17.05 7.28
N SER A 366 -27.76 -17.32 6.08
CA SER A 366 -28.40 -18.61 5.79
C SER A 366 -27.44 -19.70 5.31
N ILE A 367 -26.23 -19.31 4.90
CA ILE A 367 -25.19 -20.21 4.36
C ILE A 367 -24.02 -20.33 5.34
N ILE A 368 -23.64 -19.22 5.98
CA ILE A 368 -22.52 -19.18 6.91
C ILE A 368 -22.86 -19.99 8.18
N SER A 369 -21.90 -20.77 8.68
CA SER A 369 -22.05 -21.47 9.96
C SER A 369 -22.07 -20.51 11.14
N ASP A 370 -22.82 -20.86 12.19
CA ASP A 370 -22.88 -20.10 13.44
C ASP A 370 -21.47 -19.80 14.01
N GLU A 371 -20.56 -20.77 13.94
CA GLU A 371 -19.16 -20.63 14.40
C GLU A 371 -18.40 -19.54 13.64
N ASN A 372 -18.59 -19.44 12.33
CA ASN A 372 -17.93 -18.42 11.50
C ASN A 372 -18.54 -17.04 11.73
N ILE A 373 -19.85 -16.95 11.99
CA ILE A 373 -20.49 -15.70 12.42
C ILE A 373 -19.90 -15.29 13.77
N GLU A 374 -19.80 -16.21 14.74
CA GLU A 374 -19.17 -15.89 16.03
C GLU A 374 -17.71 -15.44 15.87
N ALA A 375 -16.92 -16.13 15.04
CA ALA A 375 -15.52 -15.78 14.78
C ALA A 375 -15.38 -14.37 14.19
N LEU A 376 -16.27 -13.98 13.27
CA LEU A 376 -16.29 -12.65 12.65
C LEU A 376 -16.37 -11.52 13.69
N PHE A 377 -17.13 -11.74 14.77
CA PHE A 377 -17.31 -10.76 15.85
C PHE A 377 -16.37 -10.99 17.05
N LYS A 378 -15.82 -12.20 17.23
CA LYS A 378 -14.86 -12.55 18.30
C LYS A 378 -13.43 -12.12 18.02
N ALA A 379 -13.00 -12.03 16.76
CA ALA A 379 -11.65 -11.55 16.42
C ALA A 379 -11.34 -10.16 17.03
N ASP A 380 -12.38 -9.35 17.28
CA ASP A 380 -12.29 -8.04 17.94
C ASP A 380 -12.10 -8.11 19.47
N LEU A 381 -12.42 -9.24 20.12
CA LEU A 381 -12.34 -9.40 21.57
C LEU A 381 -10.92 -9.73 22.06
N GLU A 382 -10.04 -10.21 21.18
CA GLU A 382 -8.67 -10.66 21.52
C GLU A 382 -7.58 -9.63 21.14
N GLY A 383 -7.95 -8.48 20.59
CA GLY A 383 -7.02 -7.40 20.23
C GLY A 383 -6.30 -7.62 18.88
N GLU A 384 -6.75 -8.57 18.07
CA GLU A 384 -6.32 -8.69 16.67
C GLU A 384 -6.96 -7.58 15.81
N LYS A 385 -6.27 -7.13 14.75
CA LYS A 385 -6.80 -6.09 13.84
C LYS A 385 -8.14 -6.54 13.25
N SER A 386 -9.22 -5.85 13.62
CA SER A 386 -10.58 -6.17 13.21
C SER A 386 -10.80 -6.06 11.70
N ILE A 387 -11.44 -7.07 11.11
CA ILE A 387 -11.90 -7.04 9.71
C ILE A 387 -12.80 -5.82 9.43
N PHE A 388 -13.51 -5.35 10.45
CA PHE A 388 -14.42 -4.22 10.38
C PHE A 388 -13.72 -2.87 10.14
N ASP A 389 -12.42 -2.77 10.44
CA ASP A 389 -11.64 -1.56 10.14
C ASP A 389 -11.24 -1.46 8.66
N ASP A 390 -11.16 -2.61 8.00
CA ASP A 390 -10.78 -2.74 6.60
C ASP A 390 -11.93 -2.58 5.62
N VAL A 391 -13.15 -2.80 6.08
CA VAL A 391 -14.36 -2.72 5.25
C VAL A 391 -15.10 -1.41 5.50
N GLY A 392 -15.80 -0.94 4.46
CA GLY A 392 -16.62 0.27 4.55
C GLY A 392 -18.01 -0.06 5.07
N THR A 393 -18.59 -1.13 4.54
CA THR A 393 -19.94 -1.58 4.86
C THR A 393 -19.95 -3.11 5.02
N VAL A 394 -20.69 -3.59 6.02
CA VAL A 394 -20.99 -5.00 6.21
C VAL A 394 -22.46 -5.24 5.98
N PHE A 395 -22.78 -6.13 5.04
CA PHE A 395 -24.12 -6.56 4.74
C PHE A 395 -24.40 -7.94 5.31
N LEU A 396 -25.22 -8.01 6.36
CA LEU A 396 -25.70 -9.27 6.93
C LEU A 396 -27.02 -9.65 6.27
N LYS A 397 -26.96 -10.58 5.32
CA LYS A 397 -28.13 -11.07 4.62
C LYS A 397 -28.84 -12.14 5.44
N ASN A 398 -30.16 -12.04 5.53
CA ASN A 398 -31.02 -13.00 6.23
C ASN A 398 -30.66 -13.18 7.72
N ILE A 399 -30.43 -12.07 8.44
CA ILE A 399 -30.00 -12.08 9.85
C ILE A 399 -30.95 -12.86 10.79
N HIS A 400 -32.23 -12.93 10.42
CA HIS A 400 -33.27 -13.68 11.12
C HIS A 400 -33.08 -15.21 11.10
N LYS A 401 -32.19 -15.75 10.26
CA LYS A 401 -31.85 -17.18 10.21
C LYS A 401 -30.77 -17.59 11.20
N VAL A 402 -30.10 -16.64 11.83
CA VAL A 402 -29.07 -16.88 12.84
C VAL A 402 -29.72 -17.42 14.12
N LYS A 403 -29.09 -18.40 14.78
CA LYS A 403 -29.61 -18.94 16.06
C LYS A 403 -29.60 -17.90 17.18
N ILE A 404 -30.54 -18.04 18.11
CA ILE A 404 -30.75 -17.08 19.21
C ILE A 404 -29.52 -16.95 20.13
N GLU A 405 -28.73 -18.01 20.30
CA GLU A 405 -27.49 -18.00 21.10
C GLU A 405 -26.44 -17.08 20.47
N VAL A 406 -26.24 -17.17 19.16
CA VAL A 406 -25.31 -16.33 18.40
C VAL A 406 -25.80 -14.88 18.40
N GLN A 407 -27.12 -14.66 18.24
CA GLN A 407 -27.70 -13.31 18.32
C GLN A 407 -27.37 -12.60 19.65
N LYS A 408 -27.41 -13.33 20.78
CA LYS A 408 -27.02 -12.77 22.09
C LYS A 408 -25.54 -12.36 22.15
N GLN A 409 -24.66 -13.12 21.51
CA GLN A 409 -23.24 -12.76 21.40
C GLN A 409 -23.05 -11.53 20.50
N LEU A 410 -23.79 -11.44 19.40
CA LEU A 410 -23.76 -10.27 18.50
C LEU A 410 -24.15 -9.00 19.24
N VAL A 411 -25.20 -9.03 20.07
CA VAL A 411 -25.59 -7.88 20.91
C VAL A 411 -24.42 -7.44 21.79
N ASN A 412 -23.76 -8.37 22.47
CA ASN A 412 -22.62 -8.04 23.33
C ASN A 412 -21.46 -7.39 22.56
N CYS A 413 -21.21 -7.83 21.32
CA CYS A 413 -20.15 -7.27 20.48
C CYS A 413 -20.54 -5.88 19.94
N LEU A 414 -21.77 -5.72 19.42
CA LEU A 414 -22.31 -4.47 18.90
C LEU A 414 -22.40 -3.35 19.95
N VAL A 415 -22.64 -3.69 21.22
CA VAL A 415 -22.70 -2.70 22.31
C VAL A 415 -21.31 -2.32 22.83
N LYS A 416 -20.38 -3.28 22.90
CA LYS A 416 -19.06 -3.04 23.51
C LYS A 416 -18.07 -2.35 22.55
N ASN A 417 -18.19 -2.62 21.26
CA ASN A 417 -17.20 -2.19 20.27
C ASN A 417 -17.76 -1.10 19.36
N LYS A 418 -16.91 -0.12 19.04
CA LYS A 418 -17.19 0.86 18.01
C LYS A 418 -16.53 0.41 16.71
N PHE A 419 -17.32 -0.20 15.84
CA PHE A 419 -16.83 -0.66 14.54
C PHE A 419 -16.59 0.52 13.59
N GLY A 420 -15.50 0.44 12.82
CA GLY A 420 -15.15 1.44 11.78
C GLY A 420 -15.98 1.34 10.49
N CYS A 421 -16.94 0.40 10.44
CA CYS A 421 -17.79 0.11 9.29
C CYS A 421 -19.27 0.38 9.56
N ARG A 422 -20.03 0.57 8.49
CA ARG A 422 -21.48 0.67 8.51
C ARG A 422 -22.12 -0.71 8.42
N PHE A 423 -23.13 -0.99 9.25
CA PHE A 423 -23.92 -2.23 9.11
C PHE A 423 -25.17 -2.00 8.27
N ILE A 424 -25.41 -2.90 7.32
CA ILE A 424 -26.68 -3.04 6.62
C ILE A 424 -27.15 -4.47 6.86
N VAL A 425 -28.41 -4.65 7.25
CA VAL A 425 -28.97 -5.97 7.53
C VAL A 425 -30.23 -6.19 6.74
N SER A 426 -30.56 -7.45 6.45
CA SER A 426 -31.83 -7.78 5.80
C SER A 426 -32.57 -8.95 6.41
N SER A 427 -33.90 -8.87 6.32
CA SER A 427 -34.82 -9.94 6.70
C SER A 427 -35.89 -10.14 5.63
N ASP A 428 -36.37 -11.38 5.51
CA ASP A 428 -37.49 -11.75 4.62
C ASP A 428 -38.84 -11.56 5.31
N GLU A 429 -38.86 -11.72 6.63
CA GLU A 429 -40.08 -11.73 7.44
C GLU A 429 -40.23 -10.46 8.27
N ASN A 430 -41.46 -10.21 8.72
CA ASN A 430 -41.75 -9.17 9.69
C ASN A 430 -41.19 -9.59 11.05
N ILE A 431 -40.04 -9.02 11.39
CA ILE A 431 -39.23 -9.39 12.55
C ILE A 431 -39.96 -9.19 13.89
N VAL A 432 -40.98 -8.32 13.93
CA VAL A 432 -41.79 -8.07 15.12
C VAL A 432 -42.45 -9.36 15.62
N LYS A 433 -42.94 -10.21 14.71
CA LYS A 433 -43.52 -11.52 15.07
C LYS A 433 -42.46 -12.47 15.64
N LEU A 434 -41.28 -12.50 15.01
CA LEU A 434 -40.17 -13.35 15.45
C LEU A 434 -39.63 -12.93 16.83
N THR A 435 -39.71 -11.65 17.17
CA THR A 435 -39.40 -11.18 18.52
C THR A 435 -40.46 -11.58 19.55
N GLU A 436 -41.74 -11.60 19.18
CA GLU A 436 -42.84 -12.07 20.06
C GLU A 436 -42.77 -13.59 20.30
N GLU A 437 -42.36 -14.35 19.28
CA GLU A 437 -42.17 -15.81 19.34
C GLU A 437 -40.87 -16.23 20.06
N GLY A 438 -40.01 -15.28 20.42
CA GLY A 438 -38.74 -15.52 21.12
C GLY A 438 -37.63 -16.15 20.24
N THR A 439 -37.85 -16.23 18.93
CA THR A 439 -36.87 -16.76 17.96
C THR A 439 -35.85 -15.70 17.53
N PHE A 440 -36.16 -14.41 17.76
CA PHE A 440 -35.24 -13.30 17.53
C PHE A 440 -35.06 -12.42 18.77
N GLN A 441 -33.82 -12.00 19.05
CA GLN A 441 -33.47 -11.22 20.21
C GLN A 441 -33.87 -9.75 20.03
N TYR A 442 -34.75 -9.26 20.91
CA TYR A 442 -35.27 -7.89 20.84
C TYR A 442 -34.18 -6.79 20.92
N GLU A 443 -33.15 -6.99 21.75
CA GLU A 443 -32.04 -6.03 21.84
C GLU A 443 -31.24 -5.93 20.53
N LEU A 444 -31.08 -7.03 19.79
CA LEU A 444 -30.39 -7.02 18.50
C LEU A 444 -31.21 -6.23 17.47
N TYR A 445 -32.53 -6.42 17.48
CA TYR A 445 -33.44 -5.64 16.65
C TYR A 445 -33.28 -4.14 16.93
N LYS A 446 -33.33 -3.75 18.21
CA LYS A 446 -33.22 -2.34 18.61
C LYS A 446 -31.93 -1.65 18.17
N ILE A 447 -30.80 -2.36 18.17
CA ILE A 447 -29.50 -1.81 17.74
C ILE A 447 -29.43 -1.65 16.22
N LEU A 448 -29.97 -2.61 15.48
CA LEU A 448 -29.81 -2.67 14.01
C LEU A 448 -30.96 -1.99 13.26
N SER A 449 -32.10 -1.74 13.90
CA SER A 449 -33.30 -1.16 13.29
C SER A 449 -33.39 0.37 13.41
N ASN A 450 -32.26 1.07 13.56
CA ASN A 450 -32.24 2.53 13.67
C ASN A 450 -32.85 3.19 12.45
N LEU A 451 -32.50 2.70 11.25
CA LEU A 451 -33.12 3.08 9.99
C LEU A 451 -33.79 1.86 9.37
N THR A 452 -35.06 1.97 8.99
CA THR A 452 -35.81 0.87 8.38
C THR A 452 -36.27 1.22 6.97
N LEU A 453 -36.06 0.28 6.05
CA LEU A 453 -36.49 0.36 4.66
C LEU A 453 -37.34 -0.86 4.32
N HIS A 454 -38.55 -0.61 3.84
CA HIS A 454 -39.46 -1.66 3.38
C HIS A 454 -39.47 -1.69 1.86
N LEU A 455 -39.08 -2.83 1.28
CA LEU A 455 -39.19 -3.08 -0.15
C LEU A 455 -40.47 -3.86 -0.43
N PRO A 456 -41.42 -3.31 -1.21
CA PRO A 456 -42.64 -4.01 -1.57
C PRO A 456 -42.34 -5.21 -2.47
N ALA A 457 -43.12 -6.28 -2.29
CA ALA A 457 -43.12 -7.43 -3.20
C ALA A 457 -43.58 -7.02 -4.60
N LEU A 458 -43.18 -7.75 -5.63
CA LEU A 458 -43.58 -7.48 -7.03
C LEU A 458 -45.10 -7.55 -7.20
N SER A 459 -45.77 -8.43 -6.45
CA SER A 459 -47.23 -8.55 -6.39
C SER A 459 -47.95 -7.26 -5.94
N ASP A 460 -47.28 -6.44 -5.11
CA ASP A 460 -47.82 -5.18 -4.57
C ASP A 460 -47.53 -3.98 -5.49
N ARG A 461 -46.70 -4.17 -6.51
CA ARG A 461 -46.28 -3.13 -7.48
C ARG A 461 -46.52 -3.56 -8.94
N LYS A 462 -47.72 -4.08 -9.21
CA LYS A 462 -48.13 -4.54 -10.55
C LYS A 462 -47.95 -3.49 -11.66
N GLU A 463 -48.04 -2.21 -11.30
CA GLU A 463 -47.82 -1.06 -12.18
C GLU A 463 -46.41 -1.02 -12.78
N ASP A 464 -45.44 -1.63 -12.12
CA ASP A 464 -44.04 -1.67 -12.55
C ASP A 464 -43.78 -2.80 -13.55
N ILE A 465 -44.61 -3.84 -13.58
CA ILE A 465 -44.40 -5.05 -14.39
C ILE A 465 -44.23 -4.70 -15.87
N GLU A 466 -45.09 -3.81 -16.40
CA GLU A 466 -45.01 -3.41 -17.81
C GLU A 466 -43.69 -2.71 -18.15
N ASN A 467 -43.25 -1.78 -17.29
CA ASN A 467 -41.99 -1.05 -17.49
C ASN A 467 -40.78 -1.99 -17.35
N LEU A 468 -40.79 -2.85 -16.33
CA LEU A 468 -39.75 -3.82 -16.07
C LEU A 468 -39.61 -4.82 -17.23
N THR A 469 -40.73 -5.29 -17.78
CA THR A 469 -40.77 -6.14 -18.98
C THR A 469 -40.01 -5.48 -20.14
N ARG A 470 -40.31 -4.22 -20.46
CA ARG A 470 -39.66 -3.51 -21.58
C ARG A 470 -38.15 -3.40 -21.37
N ILE A 471 -37.73 -3.11 -20.14
CA ILE A 471 -36.31 -3.00 -19.79
C ILE A 471 -35.61 -4.36 -19.95
N TYR A 472 -36.18 -5.44 -19.42
CA TYR A 472 -35.59 -6.77 -19.51
C TYR A 472 -35.60 -7.33 -20.93
N ILE A 473 -36.64 -7.07 -21.73
CA ILE A 473 -36.67 -7.44 -23.15
C ILE A 473 -35.51 -6.75 -23.88
N ASN A 474 -35.30 -5.45 -23.66
CA ASN A 474 -34.18 -4.75 -24.27
C ASN A 474 -32.82 -5.32 -23.82
N GLU A 475 -32.66 -5.60 -22.53
CA GLU A 475 -31.46 -6.25 -21.97
C GLU A 475 -31.19 -7.61 -22.65
N PHE A 476 -32.20 -8.46 -22.77
CA PHE A 476 -32.06 -9.81 -23.33
C PHE A 476 -32.02 -9.86 -24.85
N ASN A 477 -32.62 -8.90 -25.55
CA ASN A 477 -32.45 -8.75 -27.00
C ASN A 477 -30.98 -8.50 -27.35
N MET A 478 -30.32 -7.60 -26.61
CA MET A 478 -28.89 -7.36 -26.76
C MET A 478 -28.07 -8.61 -26.41
N GLN A 479 -28.45 -9.34 -25.35
CA GLN A 479 -27.73 -10.53 -24.91
C GLN A 479 -27.84 -11.72 -25.86
N PHE A 480 -29.02 -11.97 -26.44
CA PHE A 480 -29.31 -13.15 -27.26
C PHE A 480 -29.39 -12.87 -28.76
N GLY A 481 -29.20 -11.61 -29.18
CA GLY A 481 -29.33 -11.21 -30.59
C GLY A 481 -30.77 -11.32 -31.10
N LYS A 482 -31.76 -11.22 -30.22
CA LYS A 482 -33.20 -11.26 -30.55
C LYS A 482 -33.72 -9.86 -30.89
N GLN A 483 -34.88 -9.80 -31.54
CA GLN A 483 -35.55 -8.55 -31.93
C GLN A 483 -36.99 -8.50 -31.42
N VAL A 484 -37.21 -8.94 -30.18
CA VAL A 484 -38.53 -8.89 -29.54
C VAL A 484 -38.88 -7.42 -29.26
N VAL A 485 -39.99 -6.95 -29.82
CA VAL A 485 -40.45 -5.57 -29.71
C VAL A 485 -41.22 -5.35 -28.39
N GLY A 486 -41.94 -6.36 -27.92
CA GLY A 486 -42.70 -6.27 -26.67
C GLY A 486 -43.59 -7.48 -26.41
N ILE A 487 -44.55 -7.30 -25.49
CA ILE A 487 -45.53 -8.31 -25.09
C ILE A 487 -46.92 -7.82 -25.51
N ARG A 488 -47.79 -8.74 -25.94
CA ARG A 488 -49.20 -8.44 -26.22
C ARG A 488 -49.95 -8.03 -24.95
N GLU A 489 -51.08 -7.34 -25.09
CA GLU A 489 -51.81 -6.79 -23.95
C GLU A 489 -52.37 -7.91 -23.06
N GLU A 490 -52.92 -8.96 -23.68
CA GLU A 490 -53.45 -10.15 -23.03
C GLU A 490 -52.36 -10.86 -22.20
N ALA A 491 -51.17 -11.04 -22.80
CA ALA A 491 -50.01 -11.64 -22.15
C ALA A 491 -49.46 -10.78 -21.00
N THR A 492 -49.54 -9.45 -21.12
CA THR A 492 -49.14 -8.51 -20.06
C THR A 492 -50.06 -8.64 -18.84
N GLU A 493 -51.36 -8.86 -19.07
CA GLU A 493 -52.34 -9.01 -18.00
C GLU A 493 -52.14 -10.31 -17.20
N ILE A 494 -51.71 -11.38 -17.87
CA ILE A 494 -51.28 -12.63 -17.23
C ILE A 494 -50.08 -12.37 -16.32
N LEU A 495 -49.06 -11.68 -16.81
CA LEU A 495 -47.88 -11.33 -16.00
C LEU A 495 -48.24 -10.46 -14.79
N LYS A 496 -49.19 -9.52 -14.91
CA LYS A 496 -49.65 -8.68 -13.79
C LYS A 496 -50.39 -9.45 -12.71
N ASN A 497 -51.11 -10.51 -13.07
CA ASN A 497 -51.93 -11.28 -12.15
C ASN A 497 -51.21 -12.47 -11.52
N PHE A 498 -50.02 -12.81 -12.03
CA PHE A 498 -49.17 -13.82 -11.43
C PHE A 498 -48.62 -13.39 -10.07
N LYS A 499 -48.45 -14.37 -9.15
CA LYS A 499 -48.10 -14.09 -7.74
C LYS A 499 -46.63 -13.72 -7.53
N TRP A 500 -45.74 -14.13 -8.42
CA TRP A 500 -44.28 -13.88 -8.34
C TRP A 500 -43.66 -14.16 -6.96
N LYS A 501 -43.77 -15.40 -6.47
CA LYS A 501 -43.20 -15.81 -5.16
C LYS A 501 -41.68 -15.54 -5.03
N GLY A 502 -40.94 -15.56 -6.14
CA GLY A 502 -39.52 -15.20 -6.19
C GLY A 502 -39.26 -13.75 -6.64
N ASN A 503 -40.30 -12.90 -6.61
CA ASN A 503 -40.25 -11.48 -6.94
C ASN A 503 -39.51 -11.18 -8.26
N MET A 504 -38.53 -10.27 -8.24
CA MET A 504 -37.81 -9.82 -9.42
C MET A 504 -36.90 -10.89 -10.02
N ASP A 505 -36.38 -11.79 -9.19
CA ASP A 505 -35.47 -12.84 -9.65
C ASP A 505 -36.25 -13.86 -10.50
N GLN A 506 -37.41 -14.29 -10.01
CA GLN A 506 -38.33 -15.15 -10.77
C GLN A 506 -38.84 -14.44 -12.03
N PHE A 507 -39.25 -13.17 -11.89
CA PHE A 507 -39.76 -12.39 -13.02
C PHE A 507 -38.72 -12.22 -14.13
N ARG A 508 -37.48 -11.86 -13.77
CA ARG A 508 -36.38 -11.71 -14.72
C ARG A 508 -36.09 -13.05 -15.42
N GLN A 509 -36.15 -14.17 -14.71
CA GLN A 509 -36.01 -15.49 -15.32
C GLN A 509 -37.13 -15.79 -16.32
N ALA A 510 -38.38 -15.47 -15.97
CA ALA A 510 -39.52 -15.69 -16.86
C ALA A 510 -39.39 -14.89 -18.16
N ILE A 511 -39.08 -13.59 -18.07
CA ILE A 511 -38.87 -12.76 -19.26
C ILE A 511 -37.66 -13.25 -20.10
N ARG A 512 -36.59 -13.73 -19.45
CA ARG A 512 -35.44 -14.31 -20.15
C ARG A 512 -35.84 -15.53 -20.97
N GLU A 513 -36.62 -16.45 -20.38
CA GLU A 513 -37.11 -17.64 -21.08
C GLU A 513 -38.06 -17.28 -22.23
N LEU A 514 -38.94 -16.30 -22.02
CA LEU A 514 -39.85 -15.81 -23.07
C LEU A 514 -39.10 -15.20 -24.26
N VAL A 515 -38.05 -14.40 -24.03
CA VAL A 515 -37.24 -13.81 -25.12
C VAL A 515 -36.44 -14.89 -25.87
N LEU A 516 -35.97 -15.93 -25.19
CA LEU A 516 -35.26 -17.04 -25.83
C LEU A 516 -36.19 -17.85 -26.74
N MET A 517 -37.41 -18.14 -26.28
CA MET A 517 -38.42 -18.92 -27.00
C MET A 517 -39.17 -18.09 -28.06
N ALA A 518 -39.08 -16.76 -28.03
CA ALA A 518 -39.75 -15.91 -28.99
C ALA A 518 -39.18 -16.07 -30.41
N ASP A 519 -40.03 -16.56 -31.32
CA ASP A 519 -39.78 -16.61 -32.76
C ASP A 519 -40.46 -15.45 -33.52
N GLU A 520 -41.38 -14.75 -32.85
CA GLU A 520 -42.10 -13.59 -33.38
C GLU A 520 -41.68 -12.28 -32.69
N PRO A 521 -41.91 -11.11 -33.32
CA PRO A 521 -41.59 -9.81 -32.72
C PRO A 521 -42.37 -9.49 -31.43
N TYR A 522 -43.50 -10.16 -31.18
CA TYR A 522 -44.31 -9.95 -29.97
C TYR A 522 -44.54 -11.28 -29.25
N ILE A 523 -44.32 -11.28 -27.94
CA ILE A 523 -44.62 -12.44 -27.08
C ILE A 523 -46.15 -12.54 -26.91
N LYS A 524 -46.68 -13.74 -27.17
CA LYS A 524 -48.11 -14.05 -27.04
C LYS A 524 -48.46 -14.59 -25.66
N ASP A 525 -49.75 -14.61 -25.35
CA ASP A 525 -50.34 -15.15 -24.12
C ASP A 525 -50.01 -16.64 -23.95
N GLU A 526 -50.14 -17.44 -25.01
CA GLU A 526 -49.81 -18.87 -24.98
C GLU A 526 -48.37 -19.15 -24.55
N ASP A 527 -47.42 -18.30 -24.94
CA ASP A 527 -46.00 -18.46 -24.59
C ASP A 527 -45.76 -18.13 -23.11
N VAL A 528 -46.43 -17.08 -22.61
CA VAL A 528 -46.42 -16.71 -21.19
C VAL A 528 -47.01 -17.83 -20.34
N GLU A 529 -48.18 -18.37 -20.70
CA GLU A 529 -48.82 -19.45 -19.95
C GLU A 529 -47.95 -20.70 -19.87
N LYS A 530 -47.29 -21.07 -20.98
CA LYS A 530 -46.36 -22.21 -21.02
C LYS A 530 -45.19 -22.02 -20.04
N VAL A 531 -44.54 -20.85 -20.07
CA VAL A 531 -43.41 -20.56 -19.18
C VAL A 531 -43.84 -20.53 -17.72
N LEU A 532 -44.95 -19.86 -17.40
CA LEU A 532 -45.44 -19.75 -16.03
C LEU A 532 -45.89 -21.11 -15.47
N SER A 533 -46.56 -21.94 -16.26
CA SER A 533 -47.00 -23.29 -15.85
C SER A 533 -45.81 -24.19 -15.50
N ASN A 534 -44.75 -24.14 -16.30
CA ASN A 534 -43.52 -24.88 -16.04
C ASN A 534 -42.81 -24.39 -14.76
N MET A 535 -42.86 -23.08 -14.50
CA MET A 535 -42.31 -22.50 -13.27
C MET A 535 -43.10 -22.92 -12.03
N GLU A 536 -44.44 -22.94 -12.09
CA GLU A 536 -45.26 -23.41 -10.96
C GLU A 536 -45.01 -24.88 -10.63
N MET A 537 -44.91 -25.75 -11.65
CA MET A 537 -44.57 -27.17 -11.48
C MET A 537 -43.22 -27.41 -10.79
N SER A 538 -42.24 -26.52 -10.96
CA SER A 538 -40.94 -26.61 -10.29
C SER A 538 -40.95 -26.09 -8.84
N SER A 539 -41.97 -25.33 -8.45
CA SER A 539 -42.05 -24.61 -7.17
C SER A 539 -42.94 -25.27 -6.11
N GLU A 540 -43.83 -26.18 -6.52
CA GLU A 540 -44.57 -27.00 -5.57
C GLU A 540 -43.67 -28.11 -5.04
N LYS A 541 -43.31 -28.02 -3.74
CA LYS A 541 -42.95 -29.20 -2.97
C LYS A 541 -44.04 -30.24 -3.23
N LEU A 542 -43.65 -31.35 -3.86
CA LEU A 542 -44.44 -32.55 -4.10
C LEU A 542 -45.52 -32.72 -3.02
N ASN A 543 -46.76 -32.36 -3.35
CA ASN A 543 -47.92 -32.72 -2.55
C ASN A 543 -48.02 -34.25 -2.63
N ILE A 544 -47.45 -34.93 -1.64
CA ILE A 544 -47.68 -36.36 -1.45
C ILE A 544 -49.16 -36.46 -1.09
N ASP A 545 -49.95 -37.00 -2.01
CA ASP A 545 -51.34 -37.33 -1.74
C ASP A 545 -51.39 -38.38 -0.61
N LEU A 546 -51.86 -37.96 0.58
CA LEU A 546 -51.98 -38.78 1.78
C LEU A 546 -53.34 -39.50 1.87
N THR A 547 -54.14 -39.50 0.82
CA THR A 547 -55.40 -40.24 0.80
C THR A 547 -55.14 -41.73 0.57
N GLY A 548 -55.76 -42.61 1.36
CA GLY A 548 -55.64 -44.07 1.23
C GLY A 548 -55.08 -44.76 2.48
N SER A 549 -54.81 -46.06 2.36
CA SER A 549 -54.22 -46.88 3.42
C SER A 549 -52.71 -46.62 3.57
N LEU A 550 -52.15 -46.93 4.74
CA LEU A 550 -50.73 -46.71 5.03
C LEU A 550 -49.80 -47.43 4.03
N ASP A 551 -50.18 -48.63 3.57
CA ASP A 551 -49.43 -49.36 2.55
C ASP A 551 -49.47 -48.65 1.18
N GLU A 552 -50.61 -48.06 0.78
CA GLU A 552 -50.74 -47.34 -0.50
C GLU A 552 -49.96 -46.01 -0.52
N ILE A 553 -49.88 -45.35 0.63
CA ILE A 553 -49.08 -44.13 0.82
C ILE A 553 -47.59 -44.51 0.77
N GLU A 554 -47.20 -45.58 1.47
CA GLU A 554 -45.82 -46.07 1.48
C GLU A 554 -45.36 -46.52 0.08
N GLN A 555 -46.21 -47.22 -0.67
CA GLN A 555 -45.92 -47.62 -2.05
C GLN A 555 -45.73 -46.42 -2.99
N ARG A 556 -46.57 -45.37 -2.86
CA ARG A 556 -46.42 -44.14 -3.65
C ARG A 556 -45.11 -43.44 -3.35
N ILE A 557 -44.76 -43.30 -2.08
CA ILE A 557 -43.48 -42.69 -1.66
C ILE A 557 -42.30 -43.51 -2.18
N ILE A 558 -42.34 -44.84 -2.04
CA ILE A 558 -41.28 -45.74 -2.52
C ILE A 558 -41.11 -45.62 -4.03
N LYS A 559 -42.21 -45.57 -4.79
CA LYS A 559 -42.21 -45.45 -6.25
C LYS A 559 -41.69 -44.09 -6.71
N GLN A 560 -42.01 -43.02 -5.99
CA GLN A 560 -41.49 -41.68 -6.24
C GLN A 560 -39.97 -41.62 -6.07
N VAL A 561 -39.45 -42.11 -4.94
CA VAL A 561 -38.00 -42.15 -4.67
C VAL A 561 -37.28 -43.09 -5.65
N TRP A 562 -37.94 -44.15 -6.11
CA TRP A 562 -37.40 -45.02 -7.15
C TRP A 562 -37.25 -44.31 -8.51
N ILE A 563 -38.20 -43.45 -8.89
CA ILE A 563 -38.12 -42.64 -10.12
C ILE A 563 -37.02 -41.57 -9.99
N GLU A 564 -36.94 -40.87 -8.85
CA GLU A 564 -35.92 -39.84 -8.59
C GLU A 564 -34.48 -40.40 -8.65
N GLU A 565 -34.29 -41.64 -8.20
CA GLU A 565 -32.99 -42.32 -8.25
C GLU A 565 -32.70 -43.02 -9.59
N GLY A 566 -33.50 -42.72 -10.63
CA GLY A 566 -33.31 -43.28 -11.98
C GLY A 566 -33.56 -44.80 -12.06
N MET A 567 -34.56 -45.29 -11.32
CA MET A 567 -34.93 -46.71 -11.20
C MET A 567 -33.82 -47.61 -10.61
N ASN A 568 -32.87 -47.02 -9.86
CA ASN A 568 -31.77 -47.75 -9.24
C ASN A 568 -32.13 -48.29 -7.85
N ASN A 569 -32.52 -49.56 -7.81
CA ASN A 569 -32.93 -50.26 -6.58
C ASN A 569 -31.94 -50.17 -5.41
N THR A 570 -30.63 -50.05 -5.66
CA THR A 570 -29.62 -49.99 -4.60
C THR A 570 -29.62 -48.62 -3.93
N ARG A 571 -29.61 -47.55 -4.73
CA ARG A 571 -29.66 -46.16 -4.22
C ARG A 571 -31.00 -45.83 -3.57
N THR A 572 -32.10 -46.32 -4.14
CA THR A 572 -33.45 -46.17 -3.55
C THR A 572 -33.53 -46.81 -2.16
N ALA A 573 -32.98 -48.02 -1.99
CA ALA A 573 -32.97 -48.71 -0.69
C ALA A 573 -32.12 -47.98 0.36
N GLU A 574 -30.94 -47.49 -0.02
CA GLU A 574 -30.06 -46.70 0.85
C GLU A 574 -30.70 -45.38 1.28
N ARG A 575 -31.30 -44.65 0.33
CA ARG A 575 -31.97 -43.36 0.59
C ARG A 575 -33.17 -43.50 1.52
N LEU A 576 -33.93 -44.59 1.38
CA LEU A 576 -35.06 -44.92 2.24
C LEU A 576 -34.67 -45.61 3.56
N LYS A 577 -33.38 -45.93 3.75
CA LYS A 577 -32.86 -46.67 4.91
C LYS A 577 -33.56 -48.02 5.15
N ILE A 578 -33.94 -48.70 4.07
CA ILE A 578 -34.54 -50.04 4.11
C ILE A 578 -33.64 -51.05 3.38
N THR A 579 -33.78 -52.34 3.68
CA THR A 579 -33.04 -53.38 2.95
C THR A 579 -33.59 -53.55 1.52
N ARG A 580 -32.72 -53.93 0.58
CA ARG A 580 -33.09 -54.17 -0.83
C ARG A 580 -34.19 -55.22 -0.99
N THR A 581 -34.25 -56.20 -0.07
CA THR A 581 -35.32 -57.20 0.05
C THR A 581 -36.66 -56.58 0.47
N THR A 582 -36.65 -55.61 1.38
CA THR A 582 -37.87 -54.88 1.81
C THR A 582 -38.39 -53.98 0.71
N LEU A 583 -37.49 -53.28 0.00
CA LEU A 583 -37.83 -52.47 -1.17
C LEU A 583 -38.53 -53.33 -2.25
N TRP A 584 -37.97 -54.49 -2.57
CA TRP A 584 -38.56 -55.42 -3.55
C TRP A 584 -39.94 -55.94 -3.14
N ARG A 585 -40.16 -56.20 -1.85
CA ARG A 585 -41.46 -56.67 -1.34
C ARG A 585 -42.52 -55.57 -1.39
N LYS A 586 -42.14 -54.31 -1.22
CA LYS A 586 -43.04 -53.15 -1.26
C LYS A 586 -43.32 -52.66 -2.70
N LEU A 587 -42.42 -52.93 -3.65
CA LEU A 587 -42.62 -52.63 -5.08
C LEU A 587 -43.47 -53.67 -5.85
N LYS A 588 -43.74 -54.83 -5.24
CA LYS A 588 -44.59 -55.89 -5.79
C LYS A 588 -46.02 -55.71 -5.30
#